data_AF-A0A8X8K156-F1
#
_entry.id   AF-A0A8X8K156-F1
#
_cell.length_a   1.000
_cell.length_b   1.000
_cell.length_c   1.000
_cell.angle_alpha   90.00
_cell.angle_beta   90.00
_cell.angle_gamma   90.00
#
_symmetry.space_group_name_H-M   'P 1'
#
loop_
_entity.id
_entity.type
_entity.pdbx_description
1 polymer ?
#
loop_
_entity_poly.entity_id
_entity_poly.type
_entity_poly.pdbx_seq_one_letter_code
_entity_poly.pdbx_strand_id
1 'polypeptide(L)'
;MRDDKDPGTFELALPRKRGRPPKFGYAMSDAQRAARYRARRAGQANHADVRKCSDMVLLDKIRGAIRGKDPELTGFLVHVLWQRYPLQLK
;
A
#
# COMPACT_ATOMS: atom_id res chain seq x y z
N MET A 1 31.27 -2.57 44.06
CA MET A 1 31.41 -4.02 44.30
C MET A 1 30.30 -4.70 43.50
N ARG A 2 30.63 -5.58 42.56
CA ARG A 2 29.67 -6.34 41.73
C ARG A 2 29.32 -7.60 42.52
N ASP A 3 28.05 -7.98 42.60
CA ASP A 3 27.58 -9.10 43.43
C ASP A 3 28.08 -10.44 42.85
N ASP A 4 28.80 -11.23 43.64
CA ASP A 4 29.38 -12.53 43.24
C ASP A 4 28.30 -13.58 42.88
N LYS A 5 27.02 -13.27 43.13
CA LYS A 5 25.87 -14.09 42.75
C LYS A 5 25.08 -13.58 41.55
N ASP A 6 25.55 -12.59 40.80
CA ASP A 6 24.88 -12.14 39.56
C ASP A 6 25.32 -13.00 38.36
N PRO A 7 24.57 -14.06 37.99
CA PRO A 7 24.97 -14.97 36.94
C PRO A 7 24.54 -14.33 35.61
N GLY A 8 25.41 -13.48 35.06
CA GLY A 8 25.49 -13.22 33.63
C GLY A 8 24.16 -12.95 32.93
N THR A 9 23.55 -11.79 33.19
CA THR A 9 22.48 -11.25 32.32
C THR A 9 22.93 -11.16 30.83
N PHE A 10 24.24 -11.25 30.55
CA PHE A 10 24.84 -11.22 29.22
C PHE A 10 24.92 -12.58 28.49
N GLU A 11 24.69 -13.71 29.16
CA GLU A 11 24.89 -15.06 28.55
C GLU A 11 23.60 -15.86 28.32
N LEU A 12 22.44 -15.28 28.62
CA LEU A 12 21.17 -15.89 28.23
C LEU A 12 21.00 -15.75 26.70
N ALA A 13 21.41 -16.78 25.96
CA ALA A 13 21.07 -16.96 24.56
C ALA A 13 19.54 -17.17 24.44
N LEU A 14 18.79 -16.07 24.47
CA LEU A 14 17.35 -16.10 24.34
C LEU A 14 16.99 -16.65 22.95
N PRO A 15 16.09 -17.64 22.85
CA PRO A 15 15.65 -18.12 21.55
C PRO A 15 15.01 -16.96 20.78
N ARG A 16 15.53 -16.68 19.58
CA ARG A 16 15.01 -15.61 18.73
C ARG A 16 13.50 -15.81 18.56
N LYS A 17 12.72 -14.79 18.91
CA LYS A 17 11.25 -14.81 18.80
C LYS A 17 10.90 -15.27 17.39
N ARG A 18 10.27 -16.44 17.25
CA ARG A 18 9.84 -16.96 15.95
C ARG A 18 8.94 -15.90 15.32
N GLY A 19 9.36 -15.38 14.17
CA GLY A 19 8.60 -14.38 13.42
C GLY A 19 7.22 -14.94 13.05
N ARG A 20 6.31 -14.05 12.63
CA ARG A 20 5.00 -14.50 12.13
C ARG A 20 5.22 -15.47 10.98
N PRO A 21 4.61 -16.68 11.01
CA PRO A 21 4.72 -17.60 9.90
C PRO A 21 4.23 -16.92 8.60
N PRO A 22 4.87 -17.21 7.46
CA PRO A 22 4.51 -16.59 6.20
C PRO A 22 3.05 -16.89 5.83
N LYS A 23 2.34 -15.86 5.34
CA LYS A 23 0.89 -15.92 5.03
C LYS A 23 0.49 -17.07 4.08
N PHE A 24 1.42 -17.57 3.27
CA PHE A 24 1.17 -18.62 2.27
C PHE A 24 2.12 -19.83 2.40
N GLY A 25 2.73 -20.05 3.58
CA GLY A 25 3.67 -21.15 3.79
C GLY A 25 5.08 -20.94 3.22
N TYR A 26 5.31 -19.88 2.45
CA TYR A 26 6.63 -19.45 1.96
C TYR A 26 6.84 -17.94 2.13
N ALA A 27 8.09 -17.54 2.41
CA ALA A 27 8.46 -16.13 2.48
C ALA A 27 8.43 -15.50 1.08
N MET A 28 7.59 -14.49 0.88
CA MET A 28 7.60 -13.70 -0.36
C MET A 28 8.77 -12.73 -0.36
N SER A 29 9.50 -12.66 -1.47
CA SER A 29 10.48 -11.60 -1.69
C SER A 29 9.78 -10.24 -1.78
N ASP A 30 10.54 -9.16 -1.57
CA ASP A 30 9.99 -7.80 -1.64
C ASP A 30 9.43 -7.48 -3.02
N ALA A 31 10.08 -7.98 -4.08
CA ALA A 31 9.61 -7.85 -5.46
C ALA A 31 8.26 -8.56 -5.68
N GLN A 32 8.11 -9.79 -5.19
CA GLN A 32 6.85 -10.54 -5.26
C GLN A 32 5.74 -9.84 -4.47
N ARG A 33 6.07 -9.29 -3.29
CA ARG A 33 5.13 -8.53 -2.47
C ARG A 33 4.66 -7.28 -3.19
N ALA A 34 5.56 -6.53 -3.81
CA ALA A 34 5.24 -5.36 -4.61
C ALA A 34 4.37 -5.71 -5.83
N ALA A 35 4.71 -6.79 -6.55
CA ALA A 35 3.91 -7.26 -7.70
C ALA A 35 2.49 -7.65 -7.27
N ARG A 36 2.34 -8.43 -6.20
CA ARG A 36 1.01 -8.79 -5.65
C ARG A 36 0.23 -7.58 -5.16
N TYR A 37 0.90 -6.62 -4.52
CA TYR A 37 0.27 -5.37 -4.10
C TYR A 37 -0.31 -4.61 -5.30
N ARG A 38 0.49 -4.44 -6.37
CA ARG A 38 0.06 -3.77 -7.61
C ARG A 38 -1.08 -4.53 -8.30
N ALA A 39 -0.98 -5.85 -8.41
CA ALA A 39 -2.02 -6.69 -9.02
C ALA A 39 -3.36 -6.62 -8.26
N ARG A 40 -3.32 -6.72 -6.91
CA ARG A 40 -4.51 -6.56 -6.07
C ARG A 40 -5.13 -5.17 -6.23
N ARG A 41 -4.29 -4.14 -6.31
CA ARG A 41 -4.72 -2.74 -6.54
C ARG A 41 -5.44 -2.57 -7.87
N ALA A 42 -4.89 -3.14 -8.95
CA ALA A 42 -5.49 -3.07 -10.28
C ALA A 42 -6.92 -3.67 -10.29
N GLY A 43 -7.13 -4.81 -9.62
CA GLY A 43 -8.45 -5.42 -9.49
C GLY A 43 -9.45 -4.57 -8.68
N GLN A 44 -9.00 -3.92 -7.60
CA GLN A 44 -9.86 -3.05 -6.78
C GLN A 44 -10.23 -1.74 -7.48
N ALA A 45 -9.37 -1.23 -8.35
CA ALA A 45 -9.64 0.00 -9.09
C ALA A 45 -10.86 -0.14 -10.00
N ASN A 46 -11.14 -1.32 -10.58
CA ASN A 46 -12.22 -1.49 -11.54
C ASN A 46 -13.63 -1.39 -10.93
N HIS A 47 -13.80 -1.74 -9.66
CA HIS A 47 -15.13 -1.83 -9.01
C HIS A 47 -15.46 -0.66 -8.07
N ALA A 48 -14.53 0.25 -7.83
CA ALA A 48 -14.75 1.35 -6.89
C ALA A 48 -15.61 2.47 -7.51
N ASP A 49 -16.66 2.88 -6.79
CA ASP A 49 -17.37 4.15 -7.04
C ASP A 49 -16.35 5.29 -7.04
N VAL A 50 -16.25 5.98 -8.17
CA VAL A 50 -15.27 7.05 -8.42
C VAL A 50 -15.41 8.18 -7.41
N ARG A 51 -16.61 8.46 -6.90
CA ARG A 51 -16.84 9.54 -5.94
C ARG A 51 -16.39 9.17 -4.53
N LYS A 52 -16.37 7.89 -4.17
CA LYS A 52 -16.06 7.39 -2.82
C LYS A 52 -14.71 6.69 -2.70
N CYS A 53 -14.00 6.47 -3.81
CA CYS A 53 -12.71 5.79 -3.80
C CYS A 53 -11.60 6.67 -3.20
N SER A 54 -10.54 6.06 -2.66
CA SER A 54 -9.35 6.81 -2.22
C SER A 54 -8.70 7.55 -3.40
N ASP A 55 -8.03 8.67 -3.14
CA ASP A 55 -7.37 9.47 -4.20
C ASP A 55 -6.37 8.66 -5.02
N MET A 56 -5.64 7.75 -4.39
CA MET A 56 -4.72 6.88 -5.10
C MET A 56 -5.41 6.00 -6.16
N VAL A 57 -6.62 5.53 -5.88
CA VAL A 57 -7.43 4.76 -6.86
C VAL A 57 -7.98 5.68 -7.94
N LEU A 58 -8.38 6.91 -7.60
CA LEU A 58 -8.83 7.90 -8.56
C LEU A 58 -7.72 8.27 -9.55
N LEU A 59 -6.50 8.50 -9.06
CA LEU A 59 -5.32 8.79 -9.89
C LEU A 59 -4.94 7.60 -10.78
N ASP A 60 -5.00 6.37 -10.26
CA ASP A 60 -4.77 5.16 -11.04
C ASP A 60 -5.81 5.03 -12.18
N LYS A 61 -7.08 5.37 -11.92
CA LYS A 61 -8.14 5.42 -12.95
C LYS A 61 -7.89 6.50 -14.00
N ILE A 62 -7.49 7.71 -13.59
CA ILE A 62 -7.13 8.81 -14.52
C ILE A 62 -6.00 8.36 -15.45
N ARG A 63 -4.94 7.78 -14.88
CA ARG A 63 -3.82 7.22 -15.67
C ARG A 63 -4.30 6.16 -16.66
N GLY A 64 -5.21 5.28 -16.24
CA GLY A 64 -5.83 4.27 -17.09
C GLY A 64 -6.60 4.87 -18.27
N ALA A 65 -7.45 5.87 -18.01
CA ALA A 65 -8.24 6.56 -19.03
C ALA A 65 -7.35 7.31 -20.05
N ILE A 66 -6.31 7.99 -19.58
CA ILE A 66 -5.31 8.65 -20.45
C ILE A 66 -4.61 7.62 -21.34
N ARG A 67 -4.17 6.49 -20.78
CA ARG A 67 -3.54 5.42 -21.55
C ARG A 67 -4.49 4.82 -22.59
N GLY A 68 -5.77 4.71 -22.25
CA GLY A 68 -6.85 4.28 -23.15
C GLY A 68 -7.23 5.29 -24.22
N LYS A 69 -6.70 6.52 -24.16
CA LYS A 69 -7.07 7.66 -25.02
C LYS A 69 -8.57 7.96 -25.01
N ASP A 70 -9.20 7.83 -23.85
CA ASP A 70 -10.61 8.16 -23.63
C ASP A 70 -10.72 9.56 -23.01
N PRO A 71 -10.96 10.61 -23.81
CA PRO A 71 -10.99 11.99 -23.32
C PRO A 71 -12.20 12.28 -22.43
N GLU A 72 -13.35 11.64 -22.69
CA GLU A 72 -14.59 11.86 -21.93
C GLU A 72 -14.43 11.32 -20.50
N LEU A 73 -13.98 10.07 -20.39
CA LEU A 73 -13.72 9.46 -19.09
C LEU A 73 -12.63 10.22 -18.34
N THR A 74 -11.56 10.62 -19.04
CA THR A 74 -10.49 11.41 -18.42
C THR A 74 -11.02 12.72 -17.86
N GLY A 75 -11.82 13.47 -18.63
CA GLY A 75 -12.44 14.72 -18.20
C GLY A 75 -13.34 14.55 -16.98
N PHE A 76 -14.19 13.52 -16.99
CA PHE A 76 -15.05 13.19 -15.85
C PHE A 76 -14.24 12.89 -14.58
N LEU A 77 -13.22 12.04 -14.68
CA LEU A 77 -12.40 11.67 -13.53
C LEU A 77 -11.60 12.86 -12.96
N VAL A 78 -11.07 13.72 -13.85
CA VAL A 78 -10.39 14.96 -13.45
C VAL A 78 -11.36 15.93 -12.78
N HIS A 79 -12.59 16.06 -13.27
CA HIS A 79 -13.62 16.87 -12.63
C HIS A 79 -13.93 16.37 -11.21
N VAL A 80 -14.03 15.05 -11.00
CA VAL A 80 -14.20 14.48 -9.65
C VAL A 80 -13.02 14.83 -8.73
N LEU A 81 -11.79 14.82 -9.25
CA LEU A 81 -10.61 15.24 -8.48
C LEU A 81 -10.69 16.73 -8.10
N TRP A 82 -11.08 17.59 -9.05
CA TRP A 82 -11.26 19.03 -8.82
C TRP A 82 -12.35 19.32 -7.79
N GLN A 83 -13.46 18.58 -7.79
CA GLN A 83 -14.50 18.71 -6.76
C GLN A 83 -13.99 18.40 -5.34
N ARG A 84 -13.03 17.48 -5.20
CA ARG A 84 -12.40 17.16 -3.91
C ARG A 84 -11.42 18.24 -3.44
N TYR A 85 -10.69 18.82 -4.39
CA TYR A 85 -9.63 19.78 -4.14
C TYR A 85 -9.84 21.04 -5.00
N PRO A 86 -10.86 21.86 -4.69
CA PRO A 86 -11.12 23.06 -5.47
C PRO A 86 -9.93 24.01 -5.32
N LEU A 87 -9.37 24.45 -6.46
CA LEU A 87 -8.31 25.44 -6.47
C LEU A 87 -8.86 26.77 -5.94
N GLN A 88 -8.41 27.18 -4.75
CA GLN A 88 -8.63 28.52 -4.24
C GLN A 88 -7.50 29.41 -4.76
N LEU A 89 -7.70 30.03 -5.93
CA LEU A 89 -6.82 31.10 -6.38
C LEU A 89 -7.10 32.32 -5.49
N LYS A 90 -6.08 32.76 -4.76
CA LYS A 90 -6.09 34.03 -4.00
C LYS A 90 -5.68 35.18 -4.91
#